data_AF-A0A3N5GBY0-F1
#
_entry.id   AF-A0A3N5GBY0-F1
#
_cell.length_a   1.000
_cell.length_b   1.000
_cell.length_c   1.000
_cell.angle_alpha   90.00
_cell.angle_beta   90.00
_cell.angle_gamma   90.00
#
_symmetry.space_group_name_H-M   'P 1'
#
loop_
_entity.id
_entity.type
_entity.pdbx_description
1 polymer ?
#
loop_
_entity_poly.entity_id
_entity_poly.type
_entity_poly.pdbx_seq_one_letter_code
_entity_poly.pdbx_strand_id
1 'polypeptide(L)'
;MATPGRTWAPDRRDMIWIDFNPQAGGEMKDEHPMLVLSTRAFNERTGIVIGLPMTHAASNETNPFAVKYVGPKGDVGYLLSHQPKSFDWRMRRARPHPWKQVLPAVFESACEEL
;
A
#
# COMPACT_ATOMS: atom_id res chain seq x y z
N MET A 1 32.07 -1.72 16.91
CA MET A 1 31.03 -0.70 16.63
C MET A 1 29.80 -1.45 16.16
N ALA A 2 28.70 -1.42 16.92
CA ALA A 2 27.47 -2.10 16.55
C ALA A 2 26.84 -1.38 15.36
N THR A 3 26.63 -2.10 14.25
CA THR A 3 25.83 -1.61 13.12
C THR A 3 24.45 -1.23 13.65
N PRO A 4 23.98 0.02 13.49
CA PRO A 4 22.63 0.36 13.92
C PRO A 4 21.67 -0.55 13.14
N GLY A 5 20.83 -1.30 13.89
CA GLY A 5 19.83 -2.17 13.30
C GLY A 5 19.01 -1.36 12.31
N ARG A 6 19.06 -1.73 11.03
CA ARG A 6 18.50 -0.94 9.94
C ARG A 6 16.99 -0.84 10.17
N THR A 7 16.51 0.33 10.60
CA THR A 7 15.09 0.59 10.83
C THR A 7 14.34 0.26 9.54
N TRP A 8 13.30 -0.55 9.64
CA TRP A 8 12.50 -0.94 8.48
C TRP A 8 11.92 0.31 7.79
N ALA A 9 11.94 0.31 6.47
CA ALA A 9 11.33 1.35 5.64
C ALA A 9 10.67 0.67 4.43
N PRO A 10 9.45 1.11 4.04
CA PRO A 10 8.75 0.57 2.88
C PRO A 10 9.52 0.86 1.60
N ASP A 11 9.54 -0.09 0.67
CA ASP A 11 10.05 0.07 -0.69
C ASP A 11 8.94 -0.12 -1.73
N ARG A 12 9.22 0.31 -2.96
CA ARG A 12 8.34 0.14 -4.11
C ARG A 12 7.96 -1.34 -4.25
N ARG A 13 6.65 -1.57 -4.47
CA ARG A 13 5.96 -2.88 -4.50
C ARG A 13 5.68 -3.51 -3.15
N ASP A 14 6.21 -2.99 -2.04
CA ASP A 14 5.84 -3.52 -0.74
C ASP A 14 4.35 -3.25 -0.48
N MET A 15 3.68 -4.23 0.10
CA MET A 15 2.43 -4.00 0.81
C MET A 15 2.72 -3.70 2.27
N ILE A 16 2.06 -2.67 2.77
CA ILE A 16 2.15 -2.24 4.16
C ILE A 16 0.76 -2.08 4.74
N TRP A 17 0.61 -2.28 6.04
CA TRP A 17 -0.53 -1.76 6.78
C TRP A 17 -0.23 -0.33 7.18
N ILE A 18 -1.21 0.54 7.05
CA ILE A 18 -1.13 1.95 7.46
C ILE A 18 -2.50 2.44 7.91
N ASP A 19 -2.52 3.31 8.92
CA ASP A 19 -3.73 3.99 9.36
C ASP A 19 -4.15 5.04 8.34
N PHE A 20 -5.42 5.08 7.95
CA PHE A 20 -6.00 6.07 7.02
C PHE A 20 -6.68 7.24 7.73
N ASN A 21 -6.76 7.25 9.06
CA ASN A 21 -7.44 8.31 9.82
C ASN A 21 -6.55 9.56 10.05
N PRO A 22 -7.10 10.78 10.17
CA PRO A 22 -8.50 11.14 10.00
C PRO A 22 -8.89 11.13 8.51
N GLN A 23 -10.15 10.81 8.28
CA GLN A 23 -10.79 10.70 6.98
C GLN A 23 -11.91 11.74 6.86
N ALA A 24 -12.19 12.19 5.64
CA ALA A 24 -13.31 13.06 5.34
C ALA A 24 -14.27 12.40 4.33
N GLY A 25 -15.58 12.45 4.59
CA GLY A 25 -16.59 11.94 3.67
C GLY A 25 -16.46 10.44 3.40
N GLY A 26 -16.40 10.06 2.11
CA GLY A 26 -16.34 8.67 1.65
C GLY A 26 -14.92 8.07 1.57
N GLU A 27 -13.93 8.72 2.18
CA GLU A 27 -12.57 8.20 2.24
C GLU A 27 -12.46 6.91 3.07
N MET A 28 -11.48 6.06 2.72
CA MET A 28 -11.14 4.89 3.53
C MET A 28 -10.80 5.30 4.96
N LYS A 29 -11.27 4.49 5.91
CA LYS A 29 -11.13 4.70 7.35
C LYS A 29 -10.35 3.57 7.98
N ASP A 30 -9.74 3.81 9.13
CA ASP A 30 -9.04 2.79 9.90
C ASP A 30 -7.79 2.22 9.20
N GLU A 31 -7.23 1.15 9.76
CA GLU A 31 -6.02 0.53 9.24
C GLU A 31 -6.34 -0.36 8.04
N HIS A 32 -5.66 -0.10 6.92
CA HIS A 32 -5.83 -0.86 5.69
C HIS A 32 -4.47 -1.22 5.05
N PRO A 33 -4.43 -2.27 4.22
CA PRO A 33 -3.27 -2.52 3.42
C PRO A 33 -3.14 -1.43 2.35
N MET A 34 -1.91 -1.13 1.96
CA MET A 34 -1.58 -0.19 0.92
C MET A 34 -0.38 -0.70 0.14
N LEU A 35 -0.45 -0.64 -1.19
CA LEU A 35 0.65 -0.92 -2.09
C LEU A 35 1.54 0.33 -2.22
N VAL A 36 2.83 0.18 -1.99
CA VAL A 36 3.80 1.28 -2.06
C VAL A 36 4.26 1.51 -3.50
N LEU A 37 4.05 2.72 -4.01
CA LEU A 37 4.49 3.16 -5.34
C LEU A 37 5.87 3.85 -5.29
N SER A 38 6.13 4.60 -4.21
CA SER A 38 7.36 5.36 -4.02
C SER A 38 8.56 4.48 -3.68
N THR A 39 9.77 4.92 -4.04
CA THR A 39 11.01 4.16 -3.78
C THR A 39 11.45 4.28 -2.33
N ARG A 40 12.16 3.27 -1.81
CA ARG A 40 12.74 3.30 -0.47
C ARG A 40 13.57 4.54 -0.20
N ALA A 41 14.40 4.96 -1.16
CA ALA A 41 15.23 6.15 -1.00
C ALA A 41 14.41 7.43 -0.80
N PHE A 42 13.25 7.55 -1.46
CA PHE A 42 12.31 8.63 -1.21
C PHE A 42 11.69 8.49 0.18
N ASN A 43 11.14 7.31 0.50
CA ASN A 43 10.43 7.04 1.74
C ASN A 43 11.29 7.26 2.99
N GLU A 44 12.57 6.87 2.93
CA GLU A 44 13.55 7.06 4.00
C GLU A 44 13.93 8.53 4.19
N ARG A 45 14.03 9.30 3.09
CA ARG A 45 14.42 10.71 3.18
C ARG A 45 13.27 11.60 3.64
N THR A 46 12.07 11.38 3.12
CA THR A 46 10.92 12.26 3.36
C THR A 46 10.08 11.83 4.55
N GLY A 47 10.09 10.55 4.93
CA GLY A 47 9.09 9.99 5.85
C GLY A 47 7.71 9.81 5.21
N ILE A 48 7.57 10.16 3.92
CA ILE A 48 6.33 10.06 3.17
C ILE A 48 6.36 8.81 2.31
N VAL A 49 5.27 8.06 2.34
CA VAL A 49 4.99 6.96 1.42
C VAL A 49 3.85 7.37 0.49
N ILE A 50 3.98 7.06 -0.79
CA ILE A 50 2.92 7.23 -1.79
C ILE A 50 2.47 5.83 -2.19
N GLY A 51 1.17 5.59 -2.15
CA GLY A 51 0.64 4.25 -2.37
C GLY A 51 -0.81 4.20 -2.81
N LEU A 52 -1.21 2.99 -3.21
CA LEU A 52 -2.57 2.64 -3.57
C LEU A 52 -3.25 1.88 -2.43
N PRO A 53 -4.39 2.35 -1.93
CA PRO A 53 -5.14 1.66 -0.89
C PRO A 53 -5.61 0.29 -1.37
N MET A 54 -5.71 -0.66 -0.44
CA MET A 54 -6.24 -1.98 -0.70
C MET A 54 -7.45 -2.28 0.17
N THR A 55 -8.38 -3.06 -0.38
CA THR A 55 -9.56 -3.53 0.34
C THR A 55 -9.87 -4.99 0.00
N HIS A 56 -10.51 -5.69 0.92
CA HIS A 56 -11.03 -7.05 0.71
C HIS A 56 -12.52 -7.07 0.36
N ALA A 57 -13.14 -5.90 0.17
CA ALA A 57 -14.56 -5.82 -0.15
C ALA A 57 -14.85 -6.35 -1.56
N ALA A 58 -15.59 -7.46 -1.63
CA ALA A 58 -15.95 -8.15 -2.88
C ALA A 58 -16.77 -7.30 -3.86
N SER A 59 -17.37 -6.19 -3.40
CA SER A 59 -18.03 -5.21 -4.28
C SER A 59 -17.11 -4.59 -5.32
N ASN A 60 -15.78 -4.68 -5.14
CA ASN A 60 -14.80 -4.17 -6.10
C ASN A 60 -14.52 -5.13 -7.27
N GLU A 61 -15.09 -6.34 -7.28
CA GLU A 61 -14.95 -7.26 -8.43
C GLU A 61 -15.49 -6.67 -9.73
N THR A 62 -16.50 -5.80 -9.66
CA THR A 62 -17.08 -5.11 -10.82
C THR A 62 -16.57 -3.68 -10.99
N ASN A 63 -15.61 -3.23 -10.18
CA ASN A 63 -15.09 -1.88 -10.21
C ASN A 63 -13.98 -1.77 -11.29
N PRO A 64 -14.14 -0.94 -12.33
CA PRO A 64 -13.14 -0.81 -13.39
C PRO A 64 -11.83 -0.17 -12.93
N PHE A 65 -11.81 0.45 -11.75
CA PHE A 65 -10.64 1.08 -11.14
C PHE A 65 -10.09 0.28 -9.95
N ALA A 66 -10.30 -1.03 -9.99
CA ALA A 66 -9.86 -1.96 -8.95
C ALA A 66 -9.07 -3.10 -9.57
N VAL A 67 -7.76 -3.13 -9.33
CA VAL A 67 -6.90 -4.24 -9.76
C VAL A 67 -7.02 -5.37 -8.76
N LYS A 68 -7.51 -6.53 -9.22
CA LYS A 68 -7.60 -7.74 -8.41
C LYS A 68 -6.22 -8.31 -8.11
N TYR A 69 -5.95 -8.55 -6.84
CA TYR A 69 -4.76 -9.24 -6.34
C TYR A 69 -5.18 -10.49 -5.56
N VAL A 70 -4.59 -11.63 -5.91
CA VAL A 70 -4.81 -12.89 -5.19
C VAL A 70 -3.56 -13.19 -4.38
N GLY A 71 -3.70 -13.17 -3.06
CA GLY A 71 -2.61 -13.45 -2.14
C GLY A 71 -2.18 -14.92 -2.15
N PRO A 72 -1.05 -15.26 -1.51
CA PRO A 72 -0.48 -16.61 -1.54
C PRO A 72 -1.39 -17.72 -0.98
N LYS A 73 -2.35 -17.35 -0.12
CA LYS A 73 -3.31 -18.29 0.50
C LYS A 73 -4.68 -18.29 -0.18
N GLY A 74 -4.82 -17.63 -1.33
CA GLY A 74 -6.09 -17.48 -2.04
C GLY A 74 -6.95 -16.31 -1.56
N ASP A 75 -6.49 -15.54 -0.56
CA ASP A 75 -7.16 -14.33 -0.10
C ASP A 75 -7.20 -13.28 -1.20
N VAL A 76 -8.40 -12.82 -1.56
CA VAL A 76 -8.58 -11.80 -2.60
C VAL A 76 -8.53 -10.41 -1.98
N GLY A 77 -7.74 -9.53 -2.57
CA GLY A 77 -7.72 -8.11 -2.29
C GLY A 77 -7.82 -7.30 -3.59
N TYR A 78 -8.23 -6.05 -3.47
CA TYR A 78 -8.37 -5.13 -4.59
C TYR A 78 -7.55 -3.88 -4.33
N LEU A 79 -6.68 -3.53 -5.28
CA LEU A 79 -5.94 -2.28 -5.30
C LEU A 79 -6.81 -1.20 -5.93
N LEU A 80 -7.09 -0.13 -5.19
CA LEU A 80 -7.94 0.97 -5.65
C LEU A 80 -7.08 2.00 -6.40
N SER A 81 -6.89 1.82 -7.71
CA SER A 81 -6.03 2.67 -8.56
C SER A 81 -6.49 4.14 -8.57
N HIS A 82 -7.80 4.39 -8.51
CA HIS A 82 -8.41 5.72 -8.48
C HIS A 82 -8.23 6.50 -7.16
N GLN A 83 -7.63 5.94 -6.12
CA GLN A 83 -7.45 6.62 -4.81
C GLN A 83 -5.99 6.68 -4.35
N PRO A 84 -5.04 7.21 -5.13
CA PRO A 84 -3.67 7.36 -4.66
C PRO A 84 -3.63 8.21 -3.38
N LYS A 85 -2.92 7.74 -2.37
CA LYS A 85 -2.74 8.43 -1.09
C LYS A 85 -1.26 8.66 -0.82
N SER A 86 -0.97 9.77 -0.13
CA SER A 86 0.35 10.04 0.42
C SER A 86 0.23 10.18 1.94
N PHE A 87 1.11 9.51 2.67
CA PHE A 87 1.03 9.41 4.13
C PHE A 87 2.41 9.49 4.75
N ASP A 88 2.49 10.11 5.94
CA ASP A 88 3.66 9.95 6.80
C ASP A 88 3.63 8.55 7.43
N TRP A 89 4.45 7.63 6.89
CA TRP A 89 4.45 6.23 7.31
C TRP A 89 5.05 6.04 8.70
N ARG A 90 5.90 6.97 9.15
CA ARG A 90 6.54 6.90 10.48
C ARG A 90 5.55 7.30 11.55
N MET A 91 4.86 8.42 11.35
CA MET A 91 3.86 8.93 12.29
C MET A 91 2.63 8.02 12.36
N ARG A 92 2.26 7.40 11.24
CA ARG A 92 1.17 6.42 11.15
C ARG A 92 1.57 4.99 11.51
N ARG A 93 2.81 4.78 12.00
CA ARG A 93 3.34 3.49 12.47
C ARG A 93 3.10 2.35 11.47
N ALA A 94 3.39 2.61 10.20
CA ALA A 94 3.21 1.62 9.16
C ALA A 94 3.97 0.32 9.51
N ARG A 95 3.41 -0.81 9.10
CA ARG A 95 3.99 -2.14 9.38
C ARG A 95 4.00 -2.99 8.11
N PRO A 96 4.99 -3.88 7.93
CA PRO A 96 5.05 -4.75 6.76
C PRO A 96 3.85 -5.68 6.70
N HIS A 97 3.27 -5.86 5.51
CA HIS A 97 2.20 -6.83 5.28
C HIS A 97 2.78 -8.24 5.08
N PRO A 98 2.10 -9.31 5.54
CA PRO A 98 2.54 -10.70 5.31
C PRO A 98 2.72 -11.08 3.82
N TRP A 99 2.01 -10.41 2.91
CA TRP A 99 2.12 -10.61 1.46
C TRP A 99 3.38 -9.99 0.85
N LYS A 100 4.15 -9.21 1.61
CA LYS A 100 5.42 -8.62 1.19
C LYS A 100 5.28 -7.84 -0.12
N GLN A 101 6.03 -8.21 -1.16
CA GLN A 101 6.06 -7.51 -2.45
C GLN A 101 5.06 -8.12 -3.42
N VAL A 102 4.28 -7.25 -4.05
CA VAL A 102 3.45 -7.65 -5.19
C VAL A 102 4.32 -8.00 -6.40
N LEU A 103 3.79 -8.87 -7.25
CA LEU A 103 4.46 -9.25 -8.50
C LEU A 103 4.62 -8.02 -9.41
N PRO A 104 5.75 -7.90 -10.15
CA PRO A 104 5.99 -6.78 -11.07
C PRO A 104 4.82 -6.51 -12.02
N ALA A 105 4.26 -7.55 -12.62
CA ALA A 105 3.15 -7.42 -13.57
C ALA A 105 1.91 -6.76 -12.93
N VAL A 106 1.55 -7.13 -11.70
CA VAL A 106 0.41 -6.51 -11.00
C VAL A 106 0.71 -5.06 -10.64
N PHE A 107 1.94 -4.78 -10.24
CA PHE A 107 2.38 -3.42 -9.95
C PHE A 107 2.31 -2.52 -11.18
N GLU A 108 2.76 -3.02 -12.34
CA GLU A 108 2.71 -2.32 -13.61
C GLU A 108 1.27 -2.01 -14.03
N SER A 109 0.37 -3.01 -14.00
CA SER A 109 -1.05 -2.79 -14.28
C SER A 109 -1.68 -1.75 -13.35
N ALA A 110 -1.37 -1.80 -12.05
CA ALA A 110 -1.87 -0.82 -11.09
C ALA A 110 -1.33 0.60 -11.33
N CYS A 111 -0.15 0.75 -11.94
CA CYS A 111 0.40 2.05 -12.31
C CYS A 111 -0.18 2.59 -13.63
N GLU A 112 -0.59 1.71 -14.54
CA GLU A 112 -1.21 2.11 -15.81
C GLU A 112 -2.66 2.59 -15.63
N GLU A 113 -3.35 2.11 -14.60
CA GLU A 113 -4.71 2.51 -14.25
C GLU A 113 -4.81 3.81 -13.40
N LEU A 114 -3.67 4.42 -13.08
CA LEU A 114 -3.55 5.59 -12.19
C LEU A 114 -3.65 6.92 -12.94
#